data_AF-A0A5K1I7G1-F1
#
_entry.id   AF-A0A5K1I7G1-F1
#
_cell.length_a   1.000
_cell.length_b   1.000
_cell.length_c   1.000
_cell.angle_alpha   90.00
_cell.angle_beta   90.00
_cell.angle_gamma   90.00
#
_symmetry.space_group_name_H-M   'P 1'
#
loop_
_entity.id
_entity.type
_entity.pdbx_description
1 polymer ?
#
loop_
_entity_poly.entity_id
_entity_poly.type
_entity_poly.pdbx_seq_one_letter_code
_entity_poly.pdbx_strand_id
1 'polypeptide(L)' 'MNRTTHHVVPNAKGGWNVRRGGSRNCRHFATKKAAEAYGRQVSFNQKTVLVIHRDDGSSPSCNVQD' A
#
# COMPACT_ATOMS: atom_id res chain seq x y z
N MET A 1 12.88 -2.10 -14.63
CA MET A 1 11.51 -2.61 -14.90
C MET A 1 10.65 -2.04 -13.80
N ASN A 2 9.75 -1.12 -14.13
CA ASN A 2 8.87 -0.44 -13.18
C ASN A 2 7.93 -1.44 -12.50
N ARG A 3 8.39 -2.06 -11.40
CA ARG A 3 7.58 -2.97 -10.60
C ARG A 3 6.37 -2.20 -10.10
N THR A 4 5.22 -2.47 -10.70
CA THR A 4 3.96 -1.88 -10.27
C THR A 4 3.61 -2.55 -8.94
N THR A 5 3.81 -1.83 -7.84
CA THR A 5 3.53 -2.31 -6.49
C THR A 5 2.40 -1.51 -5.86
N HIS A 6 1.61 -2.12 -4.99
CA HIS A 6 0.65 -1.41 -4.15
C HIS A 6 1.16 -1.42 -2.71
N HIS A 7 1.13 -0.26 -2.06
CA HIS A 7 1.62 -0.06 -0.70
C HIS A 7 0.47 0.34 0.19
N VAL A 8 0.27 -0.37 1.29
CA VAL A 8 -0.69 -0.05 2.34
C VAL A 8 0.10 0.52 3.52
N VAL A 9 0.02 1.84 3.73
CA VAL A 9 0.78 2.57 4.75
C VAL A 9 -0.14 3.12 5.85
N PRO A 10 0.25 3.06 7.13
CA PRO A 10 -0.47 3.75 8.19
C PRO A 10 -0.31 5.27 8.03
N ASN A 11 -1.34 6.02 8.43
CA ASN A 11 -1.30 7.48 8.46
C ASN A 11 -1.10 7.95 9.92
N ALA A 12 -0.13 8.84 10.14
CA ALA A 12 0.17 9.40 11.46
C ALA A 12 -1.02 10.17 12.08
N LYS A 13 -1.95 10.66 11.26
CA LYS A 13 -3.20 11.30 11.72
C LYS A 13 -4.33 10.29 12.02
N GLY A 14 -4.04 8.99 11.96
CA GLY A 14 -5.00 7.90 12.05
C GLY A 14 -5.44 7.38 10.68
N GLY A 15 -5.82 6.10 10.63
CA GLY A 15 -6.23 5.42 9.41
C GLY A 15 -5.07 4.90 8.55
N TRP A 16 -5.39 4.51 7.32
CA TRP A 16 -4.56 3.74 6.41
C TRP A 16 -4.70 4.25 4.98
N ASN A 17 -3.59 4.35 4.26
CA ASN A 17 -3.56 4.81 2.88
C ASN A 17 -3.05 3.69 1.96
N VAL A 18 -3.75 3.45 0.86
CA VAL A 18 -3.29 2.53 -0.20
C VAL A 18 -2.78 3.36 -1.37
N ARG A 19 -1.52 3.15 -1.76
CA ARG A 19 -0.80 3.90 -2.79
C ARG A 19 -0.31 2.94 -3.87
N ARG A 20 -0.29 3.35 -5.13
CA ARG A 20 0.34 2.58 -6.22
C ARG A 20 1.72 3.17 -6.50
N GLY A 21 2.74 2.33 -6.64
CA GLY A 21 4.09 2.72 -7.01
C GLY A 21 4.06 3.52 -8.31
N GLY A 22 4.60 4.74 -8.28
CA GLY A 22 4.58 5.68 -9.40
C GLY A 22 3.30 6.51 -9.57
N SER A 23 2.27 6.34 -8.73
CA SER A 23 1.05 7.15 -8.77
C SER A 23 0.92 8.06 -7.56
N ARG A 24 0.54 9.32 -7.78
CA ARG A 24 0.19 10.27 -6.70
C ARG A 24 -1.16 9.95 -6.05
N ASN A 25 -1.95 9.08 -6.67
CA ASN A 25 -3.27 8.71 -6.18
C ASN A 25 -3.12 7.75 -4.99
N CYS A 26 -3.71 8.14 -3.87
CA CYS A 26 -3.82 7.29 -2.69
C CYS A 26 -5.26 7.23 -2.20
N ARG A 27 -5.67 6.06 -1.71
CA ARG A 27 -7.01 5.80 -1.19
C ARG A 27 -6.92 5.73 0.33
N HIS A 28 -7.64 6.61 1.02
CA HIS A 28 -7.68 6.64 2.48
C HIS A 28 -8.76 5.69 3.02
N PHE A 29 -8.47 5.05 4.14
CA PHE A 29 -9.32 4.13 4.86
C PHE A 29 -9.20 4.38 6.37
N ALA A 30 -10.31 4.31 7.09
CA ALA A 30 -10.29 4.46 8.55
C ALA A 30 -9.64 3.26 9.27
N THR A 31 -9.74 2.06 8.70
CA THR A 31 -9.26 0.82 9.33
C THR A 31 -8.25 0.08 8.47
N LYS A 32 -7.31 -0.62 9.14
CA LYS A 32 -6.32 -1.48 8.48
C LYS A 32 -6.98 -2.54 7.61
N LYS A 33 -7.99 -3.20 8.18
CA LYS A 33 -8.72 -4.30 7.53
C LYS A 33 -9.34 -3.88 6.20
N ALA A 34 -9.91 -2.66 6.14
CA ALA A 34 -10.47 -2.13 4.89
C ALA A 34 -9.38 -1.84 3.86
N ALA A 35 -8.24 -1.27 4.28
CA ALA A 35 -7.11 -1.01 3.40
C ALA A 35 -6.46 -2.29 2.87
N GLU A 36 -6.33 -3.33 3.70
CA GLU A 36 -5.81 -4.64 3.30
C GLU A 36 -6.74 -5.36 2.33
N ALA A 37 -8.05 -5.35 2.58
CA ALA A 37 -9.04 -5.95 1.69
C ALA A 37 -9.00 -5.28 0.30
N TYR A 38 -9.00 -3.95 0.28
CA TYR A 38 -8.89 -3.18 -0.96
C TYR A 38 -7.56 -3.43 -1.68
N GLY A 39 -6.44 -3.40 -0.95
CA GLY A 39 -5.12 -3.66 -1.48
C GLY A 39 -4.99 -5.05 -2.10
N ARG A 40 -5.54 -6.08 -1.47
CA ARG A 40 -5.56 -7.45 -2.00
C ARG A 40 -6.37 -7.55 -3.29
N GLN A 41 -7.57 -6.98 -3.31
CA GLN A 41 -8.44 -7.01 -4.48
C GLN A 41 -7.82 -6.27 -5.66
N VAL A 42 -7.27 -5.07 -5.43
CA VAL A 42 -6.60 -4.29 -6.47
C VAL A 42 -5.35 -5.01 -6.98
N SER A 43 -4.52 -5.53 -6.09
CA SER A 43 -3.31 -6.25 -6.50
C SER A 43 -3.60 -7.54 -7.25
N PHE A 44 -4.67 -8.25 -6.89
CA PHE A 44 -5.15 -9.41 -7.63
C PHE A 44 -5.63 -9.02 -9.03
N ASN A 45 -6.50 -8.01 -9.13
CA ASN A 45 -7.04 -7.55 -10.42
C ASN A 45 -5.96 -7.01 -11.36
N GLN A 46 -4.98 -6.27 -10.83
CA GLN A 46 -3.89 -5.68 -11.61
C GLN A 46 -2.68 -6.61 -11.75
N LYS A 47 -2.72 -7.81 -11.14
CA LYS A 47 -1.59 -8.76 -11.09
C LYS A 47 -0.30 -8.12 -10.59
N THR A 48 -0.41 -7.29 -9.55
CA THR A 48 0.70 -6.55 -8.93
C THR A 48 1.07 -7.11 -7.57
N VAL A 49 2.25 -6.73 -7.07
CA VAL A 49 2.65 -7.07 -5.70
C VAL A 49 1.99 -6.13 -4.70
N LEU A 50 1.42 -6.68 -3.61
CA LEU A 50 0.92 -5.93 -2.48
C LEU A 50 1.95 -5.93 -1.35
N VAL A 51 2.30 -4.74 -0.85
CA VAL A 51 3.15 -4.53 0.32
C VAL A 51 2.31 -3.87 1.40
N ILE A 52 2.23 -4.50 2.57
CA ILE A 52 1.49 -3.98 3.73
C ILE A 52 2.50 -3.59 4.81
N HIS A 53 2.52 -2.31 5.16
CA HIS A 53 3.37 -1.79 6.24
C HIS A 53 2.69 -2.06 7.59
N ARG A 54 3.48 -2.31 8.64
CA ARG A 54 2.96 -2.44 10.01
C ARG A 54 2.79 -1.07 10.66
N ASP A 55 2.00 -1.04 11.73
CA ASP A 55 1.67 0.15 12.54
C ASP A 55 2.92 0.90 13.03
N ASP A 56 3.99 0.15 13.30
CA ASP A 56 5.32 0.65 13.72
C ASP A 56 6.06 1.47 12.63
N GLY A 57 5.44 1.73 11.47
CA GLY A 57 6.07 2.47 10.36
C GLY A 57 7.21 1.71 9.68
N SER A 58 7.59 0.54 10.22
CA SER A 58 8.49 -0.41 9.61
C SER A 58 7.83 -1.02 8.37
N SER A 59 8.12 -0.40 7.24
CA SER A 59 8.16 -1.07 5.95
C SER A 59 9.05 -2.31 6.09
N PRO A 60 8.64 -3.53 5.69
CA PRO A 60 9.65 -4.50 5.28
C PRO A 60 10.42 -3.78 4.15
N SER A 61 11.67 -3.42 4.42
CA SER A 61 12.49 -2.59 3.53
C SER A 61 12.21 -2.92 2.07
N CYS A 62 11.55 -2.00 1.38
CA CYS A 62 11.51 -2.00 -0.07
C CYS A 62 12.14 -0.69 -0.51
N ASN A 63 13.45 -0.62 -0.31
CA ASN A 63 14.30 0.12 -1.22
C ASN A 63 14.14 -0.52 -2.60
N VAL A 64 13.11 -0.09 -3.32
CA VAL A 64 12.98 -0.27 -4.76
C VAL A 64 12.70 1.12 -5.31
N GLN A 65 13.76 1.92 -5.22
CA GLN A 65 14.10 2.86 -6.28
C GLN A 65 14.20 2.05 -7.57
N ASP A 66 13.42 2.41 -8.58
CA ASP A 66 13.90 2.34 -9.96
C ASP A 66 14.52 3.70 -10.24
#